data_AF-A0A2V4HND0-F1
#
_entry.id   AF-A0A2V4HND0-F1
#
_cell.length_a   1.000
_cell.length_b   1.000
_cell.length_c   1.000
_cell.angle_alpha   90.00
_cell.angle_beta   90.00
_cell.angle_gamma   90.00
#
_symmetry.space_group_name_H-M   'P 1'
#
loop_
_entity.id
_entity.type
_entity.pdbx_description
1 polymer ?
#
loop_
_entity_poly.entity_id
_entity_poly.type
_entity_poly.pdbx_seq_one_letter_code
_entity_poly.pdbx_strand_id
1 'polypeptide(L)'
;MGELLSSLDLRTTLEQVEQGALLDFAQYSLLRESAEAKFYQLLRKVEGNTGLETAARQQSEHDLRTLQHACLRVSHLLQTSCLALRRLQLSCQDQRLAREALESQLAYMQACLRRSLGSFDRSA
;
A
#
# COMPACT_ATOMS: atom_id res chain seq x y z
N MET A 1 18.49 -9.42 4.53
CA MET A 1 17.90 -8.12 4.17
C MET A 1 16.39 -8.09 4.38
N GLY A 2 15.63 -9.08 3.88
CA GLY A 2 14.16 -9.11 4.02
C GLY A 2 13.60 -9.11 5.45
N GLU A 3 14.23 -9.83 6.40
CA GLU A 3 13.81 -9.80 7.81
C GLU A 3 14.02 -8.44 8.48
N LEU A 4 15.08 -7.72 8.08
CA LEU A 4 15.37 -6.40 8.61
C LEU A 4 14.33 -5.38 8.11
N LEU A 5 13.98 -5.46 6.82
CA LEU A 5 12.96 -4.61 6.19
C LEU A 5 11.54 -4.87 6.72
N SER A 6 11.22 -6.11 7.08
CA SER A 6 9.90 -6.47 7.61
C SER A 6 9.74 -6.05 9.07
N SER A 7 10.84 -5.91 9.82
CA SER A 7 10.86 -5.41 11.21
C SER A 7 10.99 -3.89 11.35
N LEU A 8 11.14 -3.14 10.26
CA LEU A 8 11.29 -1.68 10.32
C LEU A 8 10.06 -1.01 10.92
N ASP A 9 10.31 -0.13 11.90
CA ASP A 9 9.34 0.86 12.34
C ASP A 9 9.32 2.01 11.33
N LEU A 10 8.16 2.22 10.71
CA LEU A 10 7.94 3.26 9.70
C LEU A 10 7.09 4.42 10.21
N ARG A 11 6.76 4.47 11.51
CA ARG A 11 5.86 5.48 12.10
C ARG A 11 6.21 6.89 11.64
N THR A 12 7.47 7.30 11.79
CA THR A 12 7.92 8.64 11.40
C THR A 12 7.68 8.94 9.91
N THR A 13 7.98 7.99 9.03
CA THR A 13 7.75 8.17 7.58
C THR A 13 6.25 8.20 7.25
N LEU A 14 5.44 7.41 7.95
CA LEU A 14 3.99 7.40 7.79
C LEU A 14 3.35 8.70 8.29
N GLU A 15 3.78 9.21 9.44
CA GLU A 15 3.35 10.51 9.99
C GLU A 15 3.67 11.65 9.04
N GLN A 16 4.85 11.63 8.41
CA GLN A 16 5.21 12.60 7.36
C GLN A 16 4.24 12.56 6.18
N VAL A 17 3.87 11.36 5.71
CA VAL A 17 2.88 11.21 4.63
C VAL A 17 1.50 11.71 5.06
N GLU A 18 1.07 11.41 6.29
CA GLU A 18 -0.22 11.87 6.82
C GLU A 18 -0.29 13.39 6.97
N GLN A 19 0.85 14.04 7.28
CA GLN A 19 0.98 15.49 7.33
C GLN A 19 1.15 16.14 5.95
N GLY A 20 1.14 15.35 4.87
CA GLY A 20 1.28 15.84 3.50
C GLY A 20 2.71 16.23 3.11
N ALA A 21 3.72 15.75 3.85
CA ALA A 21 5.11 16.00 3.51
C ALA A 21 5.51 15.26 2.23
N LEU A 22 6.35 15.90 1.41
CA LEU A 22 6.96 15.27 0.26
C LEU A 22 8.13 14.40 0.73
N LEU A 23 8.00 13.08 0.55
CA LEU A 23 9.08 12.15 0.82
C LEU A 23 10.18 12.25 -0.24
N ASP A 24 11.42 12.06 0.19
CA ASP A 24 12.51 11.82 -0.75
C ASP A 24 12.45 10.41 -1.37
N PHE A 25 13.32 10.14 -2.34
CA PHE A 25 13.36 8.85 -3.04
C PHE A 25 13.67 7.66 -2.11
N ALA A 26 14.53 7.85 -1.13
CA ALA A 26 14.93 6.79 -0.21
C ALA A 26 13.76 6.44 0.74
N GLN A 27 13.11 7.45 1.30
CA GLN A 27 11.92 7.30 2.13
C GLN A 27 10.76 6.64 1.36
N TYR A 28 10.54 7.08 0.12
CA TYR A 28 9.56 6.46 -0.77
C TYR A 28 9.88 4.98 -1.03
N SER A 29 11.13 4.67 -1.37
CA SER A 29 11.56 3.29 -1.65
C SER A 29 11.45 2.41 -0.40
N LEU A 30 11.76 2.95 0.78
CA LEU A 30 11.65 2.26 2.05
C LEU A 30 10.22 1.82 2.36
N LEU A 31 9.22 2.67 2.13
CA LEU A 31 7.81 2.31 2.31
C LEU A 31 7.41 1.13 1.42
N ARG A 32 7.81 1.16 0.15
CA ARG A 32 7.53 0.11 -0.83
C ARG A 32 8.18 -1.21 -0.44
N GLU A 33 9.48 -1.18 -0.16
CA GLU A 33 10.28 -2.37 0.15
C GLU A 33 9.88 -3.00 1.48
N SER A 34 9.54 -2.19 2.48
CA SER A 34 9.05 -2.71 3.75
C SER A 34 7.66 -3.34 3.62
N ALA A 35 6.75 -2.76 2.82
CA ALA A 35 5.45 -3.37 2.54
C ALA A 35 5.62 -4.74 1.84
N GLU A 36 6.48 -4.80 0.84
CA GLU A 36 6.82 -6.04 0.13
C GLU A 36 7.41 -7.09 1.07
N ALA A 37 8.39 -6.71 1.91
CA ALA A 37 8.99 -7.60 2.89
C ALA A 37 7.99 -8.15 3.91
N LYS A 38 7.02 -7.34 4.35
CA LYS A 38 5.93 -7.75 5.25
C LYS A 38 5.00 -8.77 4.57
N PHE A 39 4.64 -8.58 3.31
CA PHE A 39 3.88 -9.58 2.54
C PHE A 39 4.64 -10.90 2.41
N TYR A 40 5.93 -10.85 2.06
CA TYR A 40 6.77 -12.06 2.00
C TYR A 40 6.87 -12.77 3.36
N GLN A 41 6.97 -12.02 4.46
CA GLN A 41 6.97 -12.61 5.79
C GLN A 41 5.63 -13.30 6.12
N LEU A 42 4.50 -12.68 5.76
CA LEU A 42 3.18 -13.29 5.94
C LEU A 42 3.01 -14.57 5.10
N LEU A 43 3.45 -14.55 3.85
CA LEU A 43 3.39 -15.72 2.96
C LEU A 43 4.21 -16.88 3.55
N ARG A 44 5.45 -16.64 4.00
CA ARG A 44 6.28 -17.66 4.66
C ARG A 44 5.62 -18.26 5.90
N LYS A 45 4.90 -17.44 6.68
CA LYS A 45 4.16 -17.91 7.87
C LYS A 45 3.01 -18.84 7.48
N VAL A 46 2.29 -18.55 6.40
CA VAL A 46 1.20 -19.40 5.91
C VAL A 46 1.75 -20.71 5.33
N GLU A 47 2.78 -20.63 4.49
CA GLU A 47 3.45 -21.80 3.89
C GLU A 47 3.97 -22.77 4.97
N GLY A 48 4.58 -22.22 6.02
CA GLY A 48 5.11 -22.97 7.16
C GLY A 48 4.07 -23.44 8.19
N ASN A 49 2.79 -23.08 8.05
CA ASN A 49 1.76 -23.46 9.02
C ASN A 49 1.27 -24.89 8.77
N THR A 50 1.89 -25.85 9.45
CA THR A 50 1.54 -27.28 9.39
C THR A 50 0.25 -27.64 10.14
N GLY A 51 -0.32 -26.70 10.91
CA GLY A 51 -1.58 -26.88 11.62
C GLY A 51 -2.83 -26.61 10.76
N LEU A 52 -2.65 -26.04 9.56
CA LEU A 52 -3.74 -25.82 8.62
C LEU A 52 -3.93 -27.05 7.71
N GLU A 53 -5.18 -27.35 7.40
CA GLU A 53 -5.50 -28.28 6.31
C GLU A 53 -4.87 -27.78 5.00
N THR A 54 -4.33 -28.70 4.20
CA THR A 54 -3.62 -28.38 2.94
C THR A 54 -4.42 -27.46 2.02
N ALA A 55 -5.73 -27.70 1.85
CA ALA A 55 -6.59 -26.88 1.01
C ALA A 55 -6.76 -25.46 1.58
N ALA A 56 -6.98 -25.33 2.89
CA ALA A 56 -7.11 -24.03 3.55
C ALA A 56 -5.81 -23.22 3.49
N ARG A 57 -4.65 -23.90 3.62
CA ARG A 57 -3.33 -23.27 3.46
C ARG A 57 -3.13 -22.76 2.04
N GLN A 58 -3.39 -23.57 1.02
CA GLN A 58 -3.27 -23.19 -0.39
C GLN A 58 -4.17 -21.99 -0.74
N GLN A 59 -5.41 -21.99 -0.24
CA GLN A 59 -6.33 -20.87 -0.42
C GLN A 59 -5.78 -19.60 0.24
N SER A 60 -5.28 -19.69 1.47
CA SER A 60 -4.71 -18.55 2.20
C SER A 60 -3.48 -17.97 1.48
N GLU A 61 -2.61 -18.82 0.93
CA GLU A 61 -1.48 -18.37 0.11
C GLU A 61 -1.94 -17.64 -1.16
N HIS A 62 -2.97 -18.19 -1.84
CA HIS A 62 -3.52 -17.59 -3.05
C HIS A 62 -4.12 -16.20 -2.76
N ASP A 63 -4.89 -16.07 -1.68
CA ASP A 63 -5.50 -14.81 -1.29
C ASP A 63 -4.46 -13.76 -0.92
N LEU A 64 -3.40 -14.15 -0.20
CA LEU A 64 -2.29 -13.25 0.12
C LEU A 64 -1.53 -12.77 -1.12
N ARG A 65 -1.24 -13.66 -2.08
CA ARG A 65 -0.60 -13.27 -3.34
C ARG A 65 -1.51 -12.32 -4.14
N THR A 66 -2.81 -12.62 -4.19
CA THR A 66 -3.81 -11.78 -4.85
C THR A 66 -3.86 -10.37 -4.23
N LEU A 67 -3.85 -10.28 -2.89
CA LEU A 67 -3.79 -9.02 -2.16
C LEU A 67 -2.50 -8.23 -2.49
N GLN A 68 -1.34 -8.89 -2.46
CA GLN A 68 -0.06 -8.26 -2.81
C GLN A 68 -0.09 -7.67 -4.24
N HIS A 69 -0.58 -8.45 -5.21
CA HIS A 69 -0.72 -7.97 -6.60
C HIS A 69 -1.70 -6.79 -6.72
N ALA A 70 -2.81 -6.82 -5.99
CA ALA A 70 -3.77 -5.72 -5.98
C ALA A 70 -3.15 -4.42 -5.43
N CYS A 71 -2.41 -4.50 -4.32
CA CYS A 71 -1.70 -3.35 -3.75
C CYS A 71 -0.68 -2.74 -4.73
N LEU A 72 0.14 -3.60 -5.37
CA LEU A 72 1.12 -3.15 -6.38
C LEU A 72 0.42 -2.48 -7.57
N ARG A 73 -0.68 -3.05 -8.05
CA ARG A 73 -1.47 -2.51 -9.15
C ARG A 73 -2.02 -1.13 -8.82
N VAL A 74 -2.58 -0.93 -7.62
CA VAL A 74 -3.10 0.38 -7.19
C VAL A 74 -1.99 1.42 -7.14
N SER A 75 -0.82 1.09 -6.58
CA SER A 75 0.33 1.99 -6.54
C SER A 75 0.77 2.41 -7.95
N HIS A 76 0.89 1.45 -8.87
CA HIS A 76 1.26 1.73 -10.25
C HIS A 76 0.22 2.60 -10.96
N LEU A 77 -1.07 2.31 -10.79
CA LEU A 77 -2.15 3.10 -11.38
C LEU A 77 -2.07 4.56 -10.92
N LEU A 78 -1.91 4.82 -9.62
CA LEU A 78 -1.76 6.18 -9.10
C LEU A 78 -0.55 6.91 -9.70
N GLN A 79 0.61 6.26 -9.77
CA GLN A 79 1.79 6.85 -10.39
C GLN A 79 1.56 7.20 -11.87
N THR A 80 0.99 6.27 -12.64
CA THR A 80 0.72 6.50 -14.06
C THR A 80 -0.34 7.57 -14.29
N SER A 81 -1.37 7.66 -13.46
CA SER A 81 -2.37 8.73 -13.50
C SER A 81 -1.75 10.10 -13.24
N CYS A 82 -0.89 10.23 -12.24
CA CYS A 82 -0.16 11.47 -11.96
C CYS A 82 0.75 11.88 -13.13
N LEU A 83 1.43 10.91 -13.75
CA LEU A 83 2.27 11.17 -14.93
C LEU A 83 1.44 11.57 -16.15
N ALA A 84 0.30 10.92 -16.38
CA ALA A 84 -0.63 11.26 -17.45
C ALA A 84 -1.14 12.70 -17.29
N LEU A 85 -1.55 13.08 -16.08
CA LEU A 85 -2.02 14.43 -15.76
C LEU A 85 -0.97 15.51 -16.09
N ARG A 86 0.30 15.26 -15.76
CA ARG A 86 1.41 16.16 -16.13
C ARG A 86 1.58 16.34 -17.64
N ARG A 87 1.15 15.37 -18.45
CA ARG A 87 1.28 15.40 -19.92
C ARG A 87 0.09 16.09 -20.61
N LEU A 88 -1.04 16.28 -19.93
CA LEU A 88 -2.29 16.74 -20.55
C LEU A 88 -2.32 18.23 -20.97
N GLN A 89 -1.21 18.99 -20.85
CA GLN A 89 -1.11 20.41 -21.24
C GLN A 89 -2.32 21.27 -20.80
N LEU A 90 -2.87 20.96 -19.64
CA LEU A 90 -4.09 21.56 -19.11
C LEU A 90 -3.87 23.01 -18.70
N SER A 91 -4.94 23.81 -18.70
CA SER A 91 -4.95 25.13 -18.10
C SER A 91 -4.67 25.05 -16.59
N CYS A 92 -4.20 26.14 -15.98
CA CYS A 92 -3.98 26.18 -14.53
C CYS A 92 -5.24 25.84 -13.72
N GLN A 93 -6.43 26.22 -14.22
CA GLN A 93 -7.70 25.87 -13.58
C GLN A 93 -7.99 24.37 -13.67
N ASP A 94 -7.81 23.78 -14.85
CA ASP A 94 -8.06 22.35 -15.05
C ASP A 94 -7.03 21.48 -14.32
N GLN A 95 -5.78 21.94 -14.21
CA GLN A 95 -4.76 21.28 -13.39
C GLN A 95 -5.15 21.23 -11.91
N ARG A 96 -5.71 22.33 -11.38
CA ARG A 96 -6.21 22.38 -9.99
C ARG A 96 -7.38 21.41 -9.80
N LEU A 97 -8.36 21.42 -10.70
CA LEU A 97 -9.50 20.52 -10.63
C LEU A 97 -9.06 19.04 -10.71
N ALA A 98 -8.14 18.71 -11.60
CA ALA A 98 -7.63 17.36 -11.75
C ALA A 98 -6.81 16.91 -10.53
N ARG A 99 -6.08 17.83 -9.89
CA ARG A 99 -5.41 17.59 -8.60
C ARG A 99 -6.43 17.29 -7.50
N GLU A 100 -7.45 18.14 -7.33
CA GLU A 100 -8.50 17.96 -6.32
C GLU A 100 -9.24 16.62 -6.48
N ALA A 101 -9.48 16.20 -7.73
CA ALA A 101 -10.09 14.89 -8.02
C ALA A 101 -9.21 13.72 -7.56
N LEU A 102 -7.88 13.79 -7.79
CA LEU A 102 -6.95 12.76 -7.35
C LEU A 102 -6.79 12.74 -5.82
N GLU A 103 -6.73 13.92 -5.18
CA GLU A 103 -6.68 14.04 -3.72
C GLU A 103 -7.96 13.48 -3.08
N SER A 104 -9.13 13.76 -3.66
CA SER A 104 -10.41 13.21 -3.21
C SER A 104 -10.45 11.69 -3.33
N GLN A 105 -9.91 11.11 -4.41
CA GLN A 105 -9.84 9.66 -4.56
C GLN A 105 -8.88 9.00 -3.57
N LEU A 106 -7.74 9.64 -3.30
CA LEU A 106 -6.82 9.15 -2.27
C LEU A 106 -7.50 9.14 -0.89
N ALA A 107 -8.21 10.21 -0.54
CA ALA A 107 -8.95 10.31 0.72
C ALA A 107 -10.03 9.23 0.83
N TYR A 108 -10.78 8.97 -0.26
CA TYR A 108 -11.76 7.88 -0.31
C TYR A 108 -11.11 6.51 -0.08
N MET A 109 -10.00 6.21 -0.76
CA MET A 109 -9.28 4.94 -0.55
C MET A 109 -8.76 4.79 0.88
N GLN A 110 -8.23 5.86 1.48
CA GLN A 110 -7.82 5.87 2.88
C GLN A 110 -9.00 5.62 3.83
N ALA A 111 -10.15 6.23 3.56
CA ALA A 111 -11.36 6.02 4.36
C ALA A 111 -11.87 4.56 4.27
N CYS A 112 -11.88 3.97 3.07
CA CYS A 112 -12.20 2.57 2.87
C CYS A 112 -11.24 1.65 3.65
N LEU A 113 -9.94 1.93 3.57
CA LEU A 113 -8.93 1.14 4.26
C LEU A 113 -9.11 1.22 5.79
N ARG A 114 -9.22 2.43 6.35
CA ARG A 114 -9.44 2.63 7.79
C ARG A 114 -10.71 1.94 8.28
N ARG A 115 -11.79 2.01 7.52
CA ARG A 115 -13.06 1.33 7.85
C ARG A 115 -12.90 -0.19 7.90
N SER A 116 -12.21 -0.77 6.93
CA SER A 116 -12.02 -2.23 6.85
C SER A 116 -11.03 -2.74 7.90
N LEU A 117 -9.90 -2.04 8.08
CA LEU A 117 -8.85 -2.44 9.00
C LEU A 117 -9.17 -2.13 10.47
N GLY A 118 -10.05 -1.16 10.77
CA GLY A 118 -10.40 -0.82 12.14
C GLY A 118 -11.05 -1.96 12.94
N SER A 119 -11.44 -3.06 12.28
CA SER A 119 -11.89 -4.29 12.93
C SER A 119 -10.73 -5.20 13.40
N PHE A 120 -9.54 -5.06 12.80
CA PHE A 120 -8.36 -5.86 13.13
C PHE A 120 -7.74 -5.41 14.46
N ASP A 121 -7.76 -4.11 14.76
CA ASP A 121 -7.26 -3.56 16.03
C ASP A 121 -8.13 -3.93 17.23
N ARG A 122 -9.41 -4.29 17.02
CA ARG A 122 -10.32 -4.73 18.09
C ARG A 122 -10.25 -6.24 18.38
N SER A 123 -9.56 -6.99 17.53
CA SER A 123 -9.46 -8.45 17.59
C SER A 123 -8.08 -8.94 18.03
N ALA A 124 -7.20 -8.02 18.47
CA ALA A 124 -5.84 -8.27 18.94
C ALA A 124 -5.74 -8.15 20.46
#